data_AF-A0A5J4V2D2-F1
#
_entry.id   AF-A0A5J4V2D2-F1
#
_cell.length_a   1.000
_cell.length_b   1.000
_cell.length_c   1.000
_cell.angle_alpha   90.00
_cell.angle_beta   90.00
_cell.angle_gamma   90.00
#
_symmetry.space_group_name_H-M   'P 1'
#
loop_
_entity.id
_entity.type
_entity.pdbx_description
1 polymer ?
#
loop_
_entity_poly.entity_id
_entity_poly.type
_entity_poly.pdbx_seq_one_letter_code
_entity_poly.pdbx_strand_id
1 'polypeptide(L)'
;MAACSNAIKYAKAYEDFNFNGVYPNFEDNSQKFYLTENYWQSKVKGYLSQDKHKKRDTTNNVQDSDFDYFKQLFKVSNCGICGRKFTFDNKPTLERIDNSIGHSKDNVLPCCLKWITGGLSNVMHRVNRSGIDFIKRLY
;
A
#
# COMPACT_ATOMS: atom_id res chain seq x y z
N MET A 1 -29.20 14.72 9.43
CA MET A 1 -29.33 14.49 7.97
C MET A 1 -28.00 14.73 7.21
N ALA A 2 -26.86 14.20 7.69
CA ALA A 2 -25.55 14.42 7.05
C ALA A 2 -24.93 13.14 6.44
N ALA A 3 -25.41 11.95 6.81
CA ALA A 3 -24.87 10.68 6.32
C ALA A 3 -25.20 10.42 4.83
N CYS A 4 -26.39 10.81 4.37
CA CYS A 4 -26.82 10.55 2.98
C CYS A 4 -26.17 11.49 1.95
N SER A 5 -25.84 12.73 2.30
CA SER A 5 -25.23 13.67 1.33
C SER A 5 -23.78 13.28 0.99
N ASN A 6 -23.04 12.76 1.96
CA ASN A 6 -21.69 12.26 1.74
C ASN A 6 -21.69 10.97 0.91
N ALA A 7 -22.62 10.04 1.17
CA ALA A 7 -22.74 8.80 0.40
C ALA A 7 -23.05 9.06 -1.09
N ILE A 8 -23.94 10.01 -1.39
CA ILE A 8 -24.27 10.39 -2.78
C ILE A 8 -23.09 11.06 -3.48
N LYS A 9 -22.35 11.94 -2.77
CA LYS A 9 -21.13 12.57 -3.31
C LYS A 9 -20.07 11.55 -3.68
N TYR A 10 -19.84 10.55 -2.84
CA TYR A 10 -18.91 9.47 -3.16
C TYR A 10 -19.43 8.59 -4.29
N ALA A 11 -20.72 8.22 -4.31
CA ALA A 11 -21.29 7.43 -5.38
C ALA A 11 -21.12 8.09 -6.76
N LYS A 12 -21.37 9.41 -6.86
CA LYS A 12 -21.10 10.18 -8.08
C LYS A 12 -19.62 10.27 -8.43
N ALA A 13 -18.74 10.51 -7.45
CA ALA A 13 -17.31 10.64 -7.69
C ALA A 13 -16.65 9.35 -8.21
N TYR A 14 -17.26 8.19 -7.94
CA TYR A 14 -16.81 6.89 -8.41
C TYR A 14 -17.73 6.26 -9.46
N GLU A 15 -18.70 7.01 -10.01
CA GLU A 15 -19.64 6.50 -11.02
C GLU A 15 -18.91 6.06 -12.28
N ASP A 16 -17.87 6.81 -12.68
CA ASP A 16 -17.01 6.52 -13.84
C ASP A 16 -15.74 5.72 -13.46
N PHE A 17 -15.65 5.20 -12.22
CA PHE A 17 -14.48 4.44 -11.79
C PHE A 17 -14.47 3.04 -12.41
N ASN A 18 -13.64 2.88 -13.43
CA ASN A 18 -13.33 1.60 -14.04
C ASN A 18 -12.01 1.03 -13.47
N PHE A 19 -12.06 -0.16 -12.87
CA PHE A 19 -10.87 -0.86 -12.36
C PHE A 19 -9.86 -1.20 -13.47
N ASN A 20 -10.35 -1.49 -14.69
CA ASN A 20 -9.54 -1.74 -15.87
C ASN A 20 -9.34 -0.48 -16.73
N GLY A 21 -9.74 0.69 -16.23
CA GLY A 21 -9.64 1.96 -16.95
C GLY A 21 -8.20 2.39 -17.12
N VAL A 22 -7.83 2.82 -18.32
CA VAL A 22 -6.55 3.48 -18.58
C VAL A 22 -6.69 4.95 -18.25
N TYR A 23 -6.26 5.35 -17.05
CA TYR A 23 -6.28 6.74 -16.62
C TYR A 23 -5.01 7.47 -17.08
N PRO A 24 -5.09 8.78 -17.38
CA PRO A 24 -3.91 9.57 -17.70
C PRO A 24 -2.87 9.44 -16.59
N ASN A 25 -1.68 8.95 -16.93
CA ASN A 25 -0.53 9.12 -16.07
C ASN A 25 -0.15 10.59 -16.19
N PHE A 26 -0.50 11.38 -15.17
CA PHE A 26 0.05 12.72 -15.04
C PHE A 26 1.57 12.58 -14.95
N GLU A 27 2.31 13.33 -15.78
CA GLU A 27 3.76 13.39 -15.66
C GLU A 27 4.11 13.95 -14.28
N ASP A 28 4.51 13.04 -13.40
CA ASP A 28 4.94 13.38 -12.06
C ASP A 28 6.39 13.84 -12.12
N ASN A 29 6.57 15.16 -12.24
CA ASN A 29 7.87 15.83 -12.20
C ASN A 29 8.47 15.85 -10.78
N SER A 30 7.81 15.26 -9.77
CA SER A 30 8.35 15.18 -8.42
C SER A 30 9.66 14.39 -8.39
N GLN A 31 10.52 14.79 -7.47
CA GLN A 31 11.82 14.17 -7.28
C GLN A 31 11.66 12.68 -6.93
N LYS A 32 12.35 11.83 -7.70
CA LYS A 32 12.41 10.38 -7.45
C LYS A 32 12.89 10.10 -6.04
N PHE A 33 12.23 9.16 -5.39
CA PHE A 33 12.61 8.72 -4.07
C PHE A 33 13.96 8.00 -4.09
N TYR A 34 14.78 8.23 -3.07
CA TYR A 34 15.94 7.41 -2.76
C TYR A 34 15.88 7.00 -1.29
N LEU A 35 16.16 5.74 -1.01
CA LEU A 35 16.12 5.21 0.35
C LEU A 35 17.35 5.65 1.12
N THR A 36 17.14 6.21 2.32
CA THR A 36 18.20 6.50 3.29
C THR A 36 18.17 5.47 4.41
N GLU A 37 19.31 5.20 5.05
CA GLU A 37 19.40 4.23 6.14
C GLU A 37 18.49 4.60 7.32
N ASN A 38 18.49 5.88 7.71
CA ASN A 38 17.62 6.37 8.80
C ASN A 38 16.13 6.13 8.50
N TYR A 39 15.72 6.34 7.23
CA TYR A 39 14.36 6.03 6.81
C TYR A 39 14.10 4.54 6.92
N TRP A 40 15.00 3.70 6.40
CA TRP A 40 14.88 2.24 6.44
C TRP A 40 14.76 1.70 7.87
N GLN A 41 15.65 2.11 8.77
CA GLN A 41 15.63 1.72 10.20
C GLN A 41 14.30 2.10 10.88
N SER A 42 13.77 3.29 10.57
CA SER A 42 12.46 3.71 11.06
C SER A 42 11.34 2.79 10.56
N LYS A 43 11.39 2.39 9.29
CA LYS A 43 10.42 1.46 8.69
C LYS A 43 10.51 0.07 9.30
N VAL A 44 11.70 -0.51 9.43
CA VAL A 44 11.96 -1.82 10.05
C VAL A 44 11.37 -1.87 11.47
N LYS A 45 11.64 -0.85 12.30
CA LYS A 45 11.03 -0.73 13.64
C LYS A 45 9.50 -0.68 13.59
N GLY A 46 8.94 0.06 12.63
CA GLY A 46 7.50 0.15 12.41
C GLY A 46 6.86 -1.18 12.01
N TYR A 47 7.49 -1.95 11.13
CA TYR A 47 7.02 -3.27 10.72
C TYR A 47 7.03 -4.27 11.88
N LEU A 48 8.13 -4.30 12.63
CA LEU A 48 8.27 -5.15 13.81
C LEU A 48 7.19 -4.84 14.86
N SER A 49 6.92 -3.56 15.13
CA SER A 49 5.87 -3.14 16.06
C SER A 49 4.48 -3.60 15.62
N GLN A 50 4.15 -3.44 14.33
CA GLN A 50 2.87 -3.88 13.77
C GLN A 50 2.67 -5.39 13.88
N ASP A 51 3.70 -6.18 13.56
CA ASP A 51 3.61 -7.62 13.56
C ASP A 51 3.56 -8.19 14.98
N LYS A 52 4.33 -7.62 15.92
CA LYS A 52 4.22 -7.94 17.35
C LYS A 52 2.84 -7.61 17.89
N HIS A 53 2.29 -6.44 17.56
CA HIS A 53 0.95 -6.04 18.00
C HIS A 53 -0.14 -7.01 17.50
N LYS A 54 0.05 -7.59 16.31
CA LYS A 54 -0.85 -8.60 15.74
C LYS A 54 -0.46 -10.05 16.08
N LYS A 55 0.51 -10.26 16.97
CA LYS A 55 1.02 -11.58 17.41
C LYS A 55 1.47 -12.47 16.24
N ARG A 56 2.04 -11.88 15.19
CA ARG A 56 2.63 -12.63 14.07
C ARG A 56 4.02 -13.12 14.43
N ASP A 57 4.47 -14.18 13.76
CA ASP A 57 5.88 -14.55 13.79
C ASP A 57 6.74 -13.43 13.19
N THR A 58 7.83 -13.10 13.87
CA THR A 58 8.76 -12.03 13.50
C THR A 58 10.19 -12.53 13.32
N THR A 59 10.42 -13.85 13.42
CA THR A 59 11.73 -14.49 13.26
C THR A 59 12.40 -14.09 11.95
N ASN A 60 11.62 -14.06 10.87
CA ASN A 60 12.10 -13.78 9.51
C ASN A 60 11.68 -12.40 9.00
N ASN A 61 11.38 -11.46 9.90
CA ASN A 61 11.04 -10.10 9.48
C ASN A 61 12.25 -9.42 8.81
N VAL A 62 11.96 -8.45 7.93
CA VAL A 62 12.98 -7.57 7.34
C VAL A 62 13.83 -6.91 8.43
N GLN A 63 15.12 -6.80 8.15
CA GLN A 63 16.13 -6.29 9.07
C GLN A 63 16.82 -5.05 8.51
N ASP A 64 17.53 -4.31 9.37
CA ASP A 64 18.33 -3.16 8.95
C ASP A 64 19.40 -3.55 7.91
N SER A 65 19.94 -4.77 8.00
CA SER A 65 20.90 -5.34 7.03
C SER A 65 20.34 -5.53 5.62
N ASP A 66 19.01 -5.47 5.44
CA ASP A 66 18.36 -5.63 4.13
C ASP A 66 18.31 -4.32 3.33
N PHE A 67 18.98 -3.28 3.83
CA PHE A 67 18.97 -1.93 3.27
C PHE A 67 19.27 -1.90 1.77
N ASP A 68 20.36 -2.52 1.32
CA ASP A 68 20.77 -2.46 -0.09
C ASP A 68 19.78 -3.16 -1.01
N TYR A 69 19.20 -4.28 -0.55
CA TYR A 69 18.17 -4.99 -1.27
C TYR A 69 16.94 -4.09 -1.49
N PHE A 70 16.42 -3.48 -0.42
CA PHE A 70 15.22 -2.64 -0.52
C PHE A 70 15.49 -1.28 -1.18
N LYS A 71 16.70 -0.75 -1.05
CA LYS A 71 17.13 0.45 -1.78
C LYS A 71 17.08 0.21 -3.28
N GLN A 72 17.58 -0.93 -3.75
CA GLN A 72 17.47 -1.29 -5.15
C GLN A 72 16.04 -1.61 -5.55
N LEU A 73 15.30 -2.37 -4.73
CA LEU A 73 13.90 -2.69 -5.00
C LEU A 73 13.08 -1.42 -5.25
N PHE A 74 13.14 -0.42 -4.37
CA PHE A 74 12.40 0.84 -4.54
C PHE A 74 12.87 1.68 -5.74
N LYS A 75 14.09 1.48 -6.23
CA LYS A 75 14.59 2.19 -7.41
C LYS A 75 14.03 1.63 -8.72
N VAL A 76 13.86 0.31 -8.81
CA VAL A 76 13.40 -0.36 -10.04
C VAL A 76 11.93 -0.70 -10.06
N SER A 77 11.29 -0.79 -8.89
CA SER A 77 9.88 -1.11 -8.77
C SER A 77 8.98 0.11 -8.78
N ASN A 78 7.71 -0.15 -9.09
CA ASN A 78 6.61 0.78 -8.90
C ASN A 78 5.72 0.28 -7.75
N CYS A 79 4.79 1.11 -7.30
CA CYS A 79 3.76 0.70 -6.35
C CYS A 79 2.96 -0.50 -6.90
N GLY A 80 2.92 -1.61 -6.15
CA GLY A 80 2.16 -2.80 -6.56
C GLY A 80 0.64 -2.64 -6.55
N ILE A 81 0.10 -1.57 -5.93
CA ILE A 81 -1.35 -1.29 -5.94
C ILE A 81 -1.73 -0.33 -7.07
N CYS A 82 -1.00 0.79 -7.23
CA CYS A 82 -1.41 1.86 -8.14
C CYS A 82 -0.49 2.07 -9.35
N GLY A 83 0.59 1.28 -9.47
CA GLY A 83 1.52 1.34 -10.60
C GLY A 83 2.41 2.60 -10.68
N ARG A 84 2.24 3.57 -9.76
CA ARG A 84 3.03 4.82 -9.76
C ARG A 84 4.46 4.61 -9.25
N LYS A 85 5.36 5.44 -9.75
CA LYS A 85 6.74 5.54 -9.25
C LYS A 85 6.79 6.10 -7.84
N PHE A 86 7.87 5.78 -7.13
CA PHE A 86 8.14 6.33 -5.81
C PHE A 86 8.82 7.69 -5.91
N THR A 87 8.24 8.68 -5.24
CA THR A 87 8.74 10.06 -5.17
C THR A 87 8.78 10.50 -3.71
N PHE A 88 9.36 11.66 -3.41
CA PHE A 88 9.35 12.20 -2.05
C PHE A 88 7.94 12.52 -1.54
N ASP A 89 7.00 12.82 -2.44
CA ASP A 89 5.58 13.01 -2.12
C ASP A 89 4.83 11.67 -2.02
N ASN A 90 5.32 10.66 -2.75
CA ASN A 90 4.76 9.32 -2.82
C ASN A 90 5.73 8.27 -2.23
N LYS A 91 6.07 8.43 -0.94
CA LYS A 91 7.09 7.59 -0.30
C LYS A 91 6.69 6.10 -0.26
N PRO A 92 7.63 5.19 -0.55
CA PRO A 92 7.37 3.76 -0.52
C PRO A 92 7.23 3.23 0.92
N THR A 93 6.54 2.11 1.04
CA THR A 93 6.53 1.23 2.20
C THR A 93 6.31 -0.20 1.70
N LEU A 94 6.63 -1.16 2.53
CA LEU A 94 6.29 -2.56 2.33
C LEU A 94 4.88 -2.83 2.84
N GLU A 95 4.08 -3.50 2.02
CA GLU A 95 2.79 -4.07 2.38
C GLU A 95 2.90 -5.60 2.35
N ARG A 96 2.23 -6.29 3.28
CA ARG A 96 2.23 -7.75 3.33
C ARG A 96 1.40 -8.33 2.18
N ILE A 97 1.89 -9.39 1.55
CA ILE A 97 1.13 -10.18 0.57
C ILE A 97 0.09 -11.01 1.31
N ASP A 98 0.52 -11.82 2.28
CA ASP A 98 -0.34 -12.50 3.24
C ASP A 98 -0.30 -11.78 4.59
N ASN A 99 -1.48 -11.36 5.05
CA ASN A 99 -1.67 -10.69 6.33
C ASN A 99 -1.59 -11.61 7.56
N SER A 100 -1.55 -12.92 7.36
CA SER A 100 -1.31 -13.90 8.42
C SER A 100 0.19 -14.01 8.77
N ILE A 101 1.07 -13.66 7.83
CA ILE A 101 2.54 -13.75 7.94
C ILE A 101 3.14 -12.35 8.22
N GLY A 102 4.26 -12.29 8.93
CA GLY A 102 5.01 -11.05 9.17
C GLY A 102 5.63 -10.46 7.90
N HIS A 103 6.30 -9.31 8.03
CA HIS A 103 7.00 -8.68 6.91
C HIS A 103 8.34 -9.39 6.62
N SER A 104 8.31 -10.57 6.02
CA SER A 104 9.52 -11.20 5.45
C SER A 104 9.78 -10.71 4.03
N LYS A 105 11.01 -10.90 3.50
CA LYS A 105 11.38 -10.48 2.13
C LYS A 105 10.46 -11.06 1.06
N ASP A 106 10.00 -12.30 1.24
CA ASP A 106 9.16 -13.01 0.28
C ASP A 106 7.66 -12.74 0.47
N ASN A 107 7.27 -12.10 1.59
CA ASN A 107 5.89 -11.78 1.92
C ASN A 107 5.58 -10.28 1.81
N VAL A 108 6.41 -9.49 1.14
CA VAL A 108 6.21 -8.05 1.02
C VAL A 108 6.23 -7.56 -0.43
N LEU A 109 5.39 -6.58 -0.71
CA LEU A 109 5.43 -5.81 -1.95
C LEU A 109 5.62 -4.31 -1.68
N PRO A 110 6.37 -3.59 -2.54
CA PRO A 110 6.54 -2.16 -2.40
C PRO A 110 5.25 -1.44 -2.83
N CYS A 111 4.68 -0.65 -1.93
CA CYS A 111 3.46 0.12 -2.12
C CYS A 111 3.64 1.55 -1.62
N CYS A 112 2.86 2.49 -2.11
CA CYS A 112 2.92 3.86 -1.59
C CYS A 112 1.93 4.08 -0.44
N LEU A 113 2.37 4.86 0.54
CA LEU A 113 1.62 5.10 1.79
C LEU A 113 0.20 5.62 1.57
N LYS A 114 0.01 6.49 0.57
CA LYS A 114 -1.27 7.16 0.28
C LYS A 114 -2.43 6.17 0.06
N TRP A 115 -2.16 4.96 -0.42
CA TRP A 115 -3.18 3.96 -0.72
C TRP A 115 -3.30 2.84 0.32
N ILE A 116 -2.36 2.78 1.26
CA ILE A 116 -2.30 1.73 2.30
C ILE A 116 -3.00 2.18 3.59
N THR A 117 -2.92 3.47 3.93
CA THR A 117 -3.52 4.01 5.15
C THR A 117 -4.95 4.54 4.97
N GLY A 118 -5.50 4.50 3.75
CA GLY A 118 -6.84 4.97 3.42
C GLY A 118 -7.88 3.84 3.34
N GLY A 119 -9.17 4.19 3.32
CA GLY A 119 -10.28 3.22 3.23
C GLY A 119 -10.20 2.25 2.04
N LEU A 120 -9.40 2.57 1.01
CA LEU A 120 -9.13 1.69 -0.12
C LEU A 120 -8.34 0.42 0.25
N SER A 121 -7.45 0.46 1.24
CA SER A 121 -6.75 -0.76 1.72
C SER A 121 -7.70 -1.71 2.45
N ASN A 122 -8.66 -1.17 3.20
CA ASN A 122 -9.77 -1.94 3.79
C ASN A 122 -10.76 -2.46 2.75
N VAL A 123 -10.92 -1.76 1.62
CA VAL A 123 -11.70 -2.27 0.49
C VAL A 123 -10.93 -3.41 -0.19
N MET A 124 -9.66 -3.19 -0.55
CA MET A 124 -8.79 -4.18 -1.22
C MET A 124 -8.57 -5.46 -0.38
N HIS A 125 -8.43 -5.30 0.94
CA HIS A 125 -8.37 -6.42 1.90
C HIS A 125 -9.67 -7.22 1.97
N ARG A 126 -10.83 -6.55 1.90
CA ARG A 126 -12.14 -7.22 1.85
C ARG A 126 -12.32 -8.00 0.55
N VAL A 127 -11.94 -7.44 -0.61
CA VAL A 127 -11.97 -8.14 -1.92
C VAL A 127 -11.07 -9.39 -1.89
N ASN A 128 -9.82 -9.26 -1.40
CA ASN A 128 -8.87 -10.38 -1.35
C ASN A 128 -9.26 -11.51 -0.37
N ARG A 129 -9.93 -11.22 0.74
CA ARG A 129 -10.35 -12.26 1.71
C ARG A 129 -11.67 -12.96 1.39
N SER A 130 -12.47 -12.43 0.48
CA SER A 130 -13.83 -12.94 0.26
C SER A 130 -14.08 -13.52 -1.12
N GLY A 131 -13.16 -13.34 -2.08
CA GLY A 131 -13.40 -13.77 -3.48
C GLY A 131 -14.59 -13.02 -4.12
N ILE A 132 -14.97 -11.86 -3.57
CA ILE A 132 -16.11 -11.07 -4.00
C ILE A 132 -15.60 -9.96 -4.91
N ASP A 133 -15.83 -10.11 -6.20
CA ASP A 133 -15.47 -9.21 -7.30
C ASP A 133 -16.40 -7.99 -7.45
N PHE A 134 -17.40 -7.80 -6.58
CA PHE A 134 -18.31 -6.66 -6.64
C PHE A 134 -18.58 -5.99 -5.29
N ILE A 135 -18.51 -4.66 -5.28
CA ILE A 135 -19.11 -3.83 -4.24
C ILE A 135 -20.62 -4.09 -4.28
N LYS A 136 -21.14 -4.87 -3.32
CA LYS A 136 -22.58 -5.09 -3.20
C LYS A 136 -23.26 -3.74 -2.99
N ARG A 137 -23.96 -3.29 -4.02
CA ARG A 137 -24.92 -2.19 -3.96
C ARG A 137 -25.99 -2.62 -2.95
N LEU A 138 -26.02 -1.99 -1.78
CA LEU A 138 -27.16 -2.11 -0.88
C LEU A 138 -28.27 -1.31 -1.55
N TYR A 139 -29.26 -2.02 -2.09
CA TYR A 139 -30.55 -1.45 -2.45
C TYR A 139 -31.27 -0.97 -1.19
#